data_AF-A0A0F9DXW9-F1
#
_entry.id   AF-A0A0F9DXW9-F1
#
_cell.length_a   1.000
_cell.length_b   1.000
_cell.length_c   1.000
_cell.angle_alpha   90.00
_cell.angle_beta   90.00
_cell.angle_gamma   90.00
#
_symmetry.space_group_name_H-M   'P 1'
#
loop_
_entity.id
_entity.type
_entity.pdbx_description
1 polymer ?
#
loop_
_entity_poly.entity_id
_entity_poly.type
_entity_poly.pdbx_seq_one_letter_code
_entity_poly.pdbx_strand_id
1 'polypeptide(L)'
;MEDQKFIRVKDDDPTRCQASTRNGQCNLKAVPNGKCCLVHGGAMALKNEEQKNLKNYRLAKFRVRITELGSSSYLISLTDEVGILRMLIEEMINSCVEPGDLMLRAGPLADLLMKSEKLVSSCHRLDSKLGNLLSKDQVMQFAQLVVEIISNEIDDEKTLDTISAHILKALGEI
;
A
#
# COMPACT_ATOMS: atom_id res chain seq x y z
N MET A 1 -23.82 -20.67 12.89
CA MET A 1 -24.39 -20.85 11.54
C MET A 1 -25.82 -21.30 11.75
N GLU A 2 -26.77 -20.36 11.80
CA GLU A 2 -28.18 -20.70 11.87
C GLU A 2 -28.59 -21.45 10.59
N ASP A 3 -29.39 -22.50 10.77
CA ASP A 3 -29.90 -23.37 9.71
C ASP A 3 -30.47 -22.54 8.55
N GLN A 4 -29.72 -22.40 7.44
CA GLN A 4 -30.28 -21.90 6.19
C GLN A 4 -31.17 -23.00 5.60
N LYS A 5 -32.38 -23.11 6.15
CA LYS A 5 -33.39 -24.08 5.74
C LYS A 5 -33.79 -23.83 4.29
N PHE A 6 -33.98 -24.91 3.54
CA PHE A 6 -34.60 -24.88 2.23
C PHE A 6 -36.06 -24.45 2.36
N ILE A 7 -36.32 -23.15 2.24
CA ILE A 7 -37.67 -22.59 2.32
C ILE A 7 -38.33 -22.72 0.94
N ARG A 8 -39.45 -23.44 0.88
CA ARG A 8 -40.32 -23.49 -0.30
C ARG A 8 -41.26 -22.29 -0.30
N VAL A 9 -41.50 -21.72 -1.47
CA VAL A 9 -42.40 -20.59 -1.68
C VAL A 9 -43.47 -20.95 -2.71
N LYS A 10 -44.55 -20.15 -2.75
CA LYS A 10 -45.65 -20.33 -3.72
C LYS A 10 -45.21 -19.95 -5.12
N ASP A 11 -46.03 -20.30 -6.10
CA ASP A 11 -45.64 -20.17 -7.49
C ASP A 11 -45.51 -18.71 -7.96
N ASP A 12 -46.27 -17.82 -7.36
CA ASP A 12 -46.34 -16.38 -7.62
C ASP A 12 -45.34 -15.55 -6.77
N ASP A 13 -44.54 -16.19 -5.92
CA ASP A 13 -43.62 -15.49 -5.03
C ASP A 13 -42.45 -14.85 -5.80
N PRO A 14 -42.25 -13.52 -5.73
CA PRO A 14 -41.20 -12.82 -6.47
C PRO A 14 -39.78 -13.17 -5.98
N THR A 15 -39.64 -13.76 -4.79
CA THR A 15 -38.36 -14.17 -4.20
C THR A 15 -37.96 -15.61 -4.55
N ARG A 16 -38.69 -16.24 -5.48
CA ARG A 16 -38.45 -17.60 -5.93
C ARG A 16 -37.18 -17.72 -6.78
N CYS A 17 -36.48 -18.85 -6.64
CA CYS A 17 -35.29 -19.15 -7.44
C CYS A 17 -35.60 -19.11 -8.94
N GLN A 18 -34.72 -18.47 -9.72
CA GLN A 18 -34.88 -18.32 -11.17
C GLN A 18 -34.36 -19.51 -12.00
N ALA A 19 -33.92 -20.60 -11.36
CA ALA A 19 -33.44 -21.78 -12.06
C ALA A 19 -34.59 -22.62 -12.62
N SER A 20 -34.46 -23.05 -13.88
CA SER A 20 -35.39 -23.95 -14.53
C SER A 20 -35.06 -25.41 -14.23
N THR A 21 -36.05 -26.17 -13.79
CA THR A 21 -35.96 -27.63 -13.55
C THR A 21 -36.85 -28.38 -14.55
N ARG A 22 -36.84 -29.71 -14.51
CA ARG A 22 -37.71 -30.55 -15.36
C ARG A 22 -39.21 -30.29 -15.16
N ASN A 23 -39.60 -29.82 -13.98
CA ASN A 23 -41.00 -29.57 -13.61
C ASN A 23 -41.36 -28.06 -13.65
N GLY A 24 -40.58 -27.26 -14.36
CA GLY A 24 -40.70 -25.80 -14.36
C GLY A 24 -39.70 -25.12 -13.42
N GLN A 25 -39.95 -23.85 -13.09
CA GLN A 25 -39.00 -23.07 -12.28
C GLN A 25 -39.02 -23.53 -10.81
N CYS A 26 -37.82 -23.57 -10.20
CA CYS A 26 -37.61 -24.07 -8.84
C CYS A 26 -38.49 -23.34 -7.81
N ASN A 27 -39.11 -24.09 -6.89
CA ASN A 27 -40.01 -23.55 -5.85
C ASN A 27 -39.28 -23.16 -4.55
N LEU A 28 -37.95 -23.14 -4.53
CA LEU A 28 -37.17 -22.71 -3.37
C LEU A 28 -36.96 -21.20 -3.40
N LYS A 29 -36.90 -20.58 -2.22
CA LYS A 29 -36.55 -19.17 -2.05
C LYS A 29 -35.11 -18.92 -2.49
N ALA A 30 -34.89 -17.85 -3.24
CA ALA A 30 -33.55 -17.39 -3.60
C ALA A 30 -32.80 -16.90 -2.36
N VAL A 31 -31.46 -17.00 -2.39
CA VAL A 31 -30.63 -16.42 -1.33
C VAL A 31 -30.75 -14.89 -1.33
N PRO A 32 -30.53 -14.20 -0.19
CA PRO A 32 -30.55 -12.73 -0.15
C PRO A 32 -29.62 -12.14 -1.22
N ASN A 33 -30.08 -11.10 -1.93
CA ASN A 33 -29.39 -10.45 -3.05
C ASN A 33 -29.02 -11.36 -4.23
N GLY A 34 -29.48 -12.62 -4.24
CA GLY A 34 -29.19 -13.60 -5.28
C GLY A 34 -30.42 -13.94 -6.12
N LYS A 35 -30.18 -14.47 -7.32
CA LYS A 35 -31.24 -14.93 -8.24
C LYS A 35 -31.64 -16.40 -8.01
N CYS A 36 -30.84 -17.14 -7.26
CA CYS A 36 -30.99 -18.59 -7.12
C CYS A 36 -30.95 -19.04 -5.65
N CYS A 37 -31.54 -20.20 -5.37
CA CYS A 37 -31.47 -20.86 -4.07
C CYS A 37 -30.12 -21.57 -3.87
N LEU A 38 -29.85 -22.06 -2.66
CA LEU A 38 -28.59 -22.70 -2.29
C LEU A 38 -28.16 -23.84 -3.23
N VAL A 39 -29.10 -24.71 -3.66
CA VAL A 39 -28.80 -25.85 -4.56
C VAL A 39 -28.63 -25.46 -6.04
N HIS A 40 -29.09 -24.28 -6.46
CA HIS A 40 -29.02 -23.82 -7.85
C HIS A 40 -28.06 -22.65 -8.02
N GLY A 41 -26.93 -22.67 -7.28
CA GLY A 41 -25.85 -21.68 -7.40
C GLY A 41 -25.88 -20.55 -6.37
N GLY A 42 -26.91 -20.47 -5.52
CA GLY A 42 -27.00 -19.46 -4.46
C GLY A 42 -25.88 -19.60 -3.41
N ALA A 43 -25.43 -20.82 -3.11
CA ALA A 43 -24.32 -21.05 -2.18
C ALA A 43 -22.99 -20.46 -2.71
N MET A 44 -22.73 -20.61 -4.01
CA MET A 44 -21.56 -20.01 -4.65
C MET A 44 -21.67 -18.49 -4.71
N ALA A 45 -22.87 -17.96 -4.97
CA ALA A 45 -23.11 -16.52 -4.99
C ALA A 45 -22.86 -15.88 -3.61
N LEU A 46 -23.35 -16.48 -2.52
CA LEU A 46 -23.09 -16.03 -1.15
C LEU A 46 -21.59 -16.06 -0.83
N LYS A 47 -20.90 -17.15 -1.17
CA LYS A 47 -19.45 -17.27 -0.97
C LYS A 47 -18.68 -16.20 -1.75
N ASN A 48 -19.08 -15.92 -2.99
CA ASN A 48 -18.46 -14.88 -3.81
C ASN A 48 -18.73 -13.47 -3.27
N GLU A 49 -19.93 -13.22 -2.75
CA GLU A 49 -20.28 -11.95 -2.10
C GLU A 49 -19.48 -11.75 -0.81
N GLU A 50 -19.35 -12.77 0.02
CA GLU A 50 -18.50 -12.74 1.21
C GLU A 50 -17.03 -12.47 0.87
N GLN A 51 -16.49 -13.15 -0.16
CA GLN A 51 -15.13 -12.87 -0.65
C GLN A 51 -14.98 -11.44 -1.20
N LYS A 52 -16.00 -10.93 -1.89
CA LYS A 52 -16.02 -9.54 -2.39
C LYS A 52 -16.04 -8.55 -1.24
N ASN A 53 -16.83 -8.81 -0.21
CA ASN A 53 -16.91 -7.98 0.99
C ASN A 53 -15.57 -7.97 1.76
N LEU A 54 -14.92 -9.12 1.90
CA LEU A 54 -13.59 -9.23 2.50
C LEU A 54 -12.54 -8.44 1.70
N LYS A 55 -12.57 -8.55 0.36
CA LYS A 55 -11.69 -7.77 -0.53
C LYS A 55 -11.95 -6.28 -0.40
N ASN A 56 -13.20 -5.84 -0.37
CA ASN A 56 -13.58 -4.44 -0.21
C ASN A 56 -13.15 -3.89 1.15
N TYR A 57 -13.31 -4.68 2.22
CA TYR A 57 -12.84 -4.30 3.56
C TYR A 57 -11.32 -4.13 3.60
N ARG A 58 -10.57 -5.07 3.01
CA ARG A 58 -9.10 -4.96 2.89
C ARG A 58 -8.71 -3.72 2.06
N LEU A 59 -9.34 -3.49 0.92
CA LEU A 59 -9.10 -2.30 0.09
C LEU A 59 -9.40 -0.99 0.84
N ALA A 60 -10.49 -0.94 1.60
CA ALA A 60 -10.84 0.22 2.42
C ALA A 60 -9.79 0.45 3.53
N LYS A 61 -9.39 -0.61 4.24
CA LYS A 61 -8.31 -0.57 5.23
C LYS A 61 -6.99 -0.08 4.62
N PHE A 62 -6.65 -0.56 3.42
CA PHE A 62 -5.46 -0.13 2.69
C PHE A 62 -5.55 1.32 2.22
N ARG A 63 -6.72 1.80 1.79
CA ARG A 63 -6.91 3.22 1.44
C ARG A 63 -6.72 4.14 2.63
N VAL A 64 -7.26 3.77 3.79
CA VAL A 64 -7.03 4.53 5.03
C VAL A 64 -5.54 4.55 5.34
N ARG A 65 -4.86 3.40 5.26
CA ARG A 65 -3.42 3.33 5.53
C ARG A 65 -2.55 4.09 4.52
N ILE A 66 -2.92 4.06 3.23
CA ILE A 66 -2.27 4.87 2.19
C ILE A 66 -2.51 6.35 2.43
N THR A 67 -3.68 6.75 2.92
CA THR A 67 -4.02 8.14 3.21
C THR A 67 -3.28 8.64 4.46
N GLU A 68 -3.07 7.77 5.46
CA GLU A 68 -2.19 8.04 6.62
C GLU A 68 -0.72 8.19 6.22
N LEU A 69 -0.28 7.49 5.17
CA LEU A 69 1.11 7.51 4.70
C LEU A 69 1.38 8.56 3.61
N GLY A 70 0.35 8.93 2.84
CA GLY A 70 0.39 9.77 1.65
C GLY A 70 -0.29 11.10 1.89
N SER A 71 0.31 11.96 2.70
CA SER A 71 -0.10 13.36 2.80
C SER A 71 0.47 14.19 1.63
N SER A 72 0.10 13.87 0.38
CA SER A 72 0.03 14.87 -0.71
C SER A 72 -0.84 14.39 -1.89
N SER A 73 -1.59 15.33 -2.46
CA SER A 73 -2.70 15.09 -3.39
C SER A 73 -2.25 14.96 -4.86
N TYR A 74 -2.74 13.91 -5.51
CA TYR A 74 -2.89 13.74 -6.97
C TYR A 74 -1.72 13.24 -7.85
N LEU A 75 -0.56 12.94 -7.29
CA LEU A 75 0.41 12.04 -7.92
C LEU A 75 0.78 11.01 -6.86
N ILE A 76 0.64 9.72 -7.15
CA ILE A 76 1.24 8.67 -6.32
C ILE A 76 2.74 8.99 -6.33
N SER A 77 3.26 9.48 -5.20
CA SER A 77 4.69 9.76 -5.11
C SER A 77 5.43 8.43 -5.25
N LEU A 78 6.65 8.43 -5.77
CA LEU A 78 7.43 7.20 -5.84
C LEU A 78 7.59 6.56 -4.44
N THR A 79 7.54 7.38 -3.38
CA THR A 79 7.47 6.95 -1.98
C THR A 79 6.21 6.14 -1.66
N ASP A 80 5.05 6.56 -2.19
CA ASP A 80 3.79 5.82 -2.04
C ASP A 80 3.85 4.47 -2.77
N GLU A 81 4.47 4.40 -3.93
CA GLU A 81 4.69 3.13 -4.65
C GLU A 81 5.61 2.18 -3.86
N VAL A 82 6.68 2.70 -3.24
CA VAL A 82 7.53 1.93 -2.32
C VAL A 82 6.70 1.45 -1.12
N GLY A 83 5.83 2.29 -0.58
CA GLY A 83 4.90 1.95 0.48
C GLY A 83 3.98 0.79 0.09
N ILE A 84 3.40 0.83 -1.11
CA ILE A 84 2.54 -0.23 -1.66
C ILE A 84 3.32 -1.54 -1.79
N LEU A 85 4.54 -1.52 -2.34
CA LEU A 85 5.37 -2.71 -2.45
C LEU A 85 5.70 -3.33 -1.08
N ARG A 86 6.04 -2.51 -0.08
CA ARG A 86 6.28 -2.97 1.29
C ARG A 86 5.04 -3.58 1.93
N MET A 87 3.86 -3.01 1.70
CA MET A 87 2.60 -3.59 2.17
C MET A 87 2.29 -4.93 1.52
N LEU A 88 2.57 -5.09 0.21
CA LEU A 88 2.38 -6.37 -0.48
C LEU A 88 3.34 -7.45 0.05
N ILE A 89 4.58 -7.08 0.35
CA ILE A 89 5.55 -7.96 1.01
C ILE A 89 5.04 -8.39 2.38
N GLU A 90 4.57 -7.45 3.19
CA GLU A 90 4.03 -7.71 4.53
C GLU A 90 2.82 -8.64 4.49
N GLU A 91 1.82 -8.36 3.63
CA GLU A 91 0.64 -9.22 3.49
C GLU A 91 1.03 -10.63 3.02
N MET A 92 2.01 -10.74 2.12
CA MET A 92 2.50 -12.03 1.65
C MET A 92 3.16 -12.82 2.78
N ILE A 93 4.00 -12.17 3.59
CA ILE A 93 4.63 -12.80 4.77
C ILE A 93 3.57 -13.21 5.80
N ASN A 94 2.63 -12.32 6.12
CA ASN A 94 1.55 -12.58 7.08
C ASN A 94 0.59 -13.68 6.63
N SER A 95 0.52 -13.95 5.31
CA SER A 95 -0.26 -15.06 4.77
C SER A 95 0.42 -16.42 4.92
N CYS A 96 1.71 -16.46 5.24
CA CYS A 96 2.44 -17.68 5.53
C CYS A 96 2.21 -18.08 6.99
N VAL A 97 1.45 -19.15 7.22
CA VAL A 97 1.15 -19.64 8.58
C VAL A 97 2.21 -20.64 9.01
N GLU A 98 2.63 -21.50 8.08
CA GLU A 98 3.60 -22.55 8.32
C GLU A 98 4.94 -22.26 7.60
N PRO A 99 6.07 -22.81 8.08
CA PRO A 99 7.36 -22.65 7.41
C PRO A 99 7.36 -23.09 5.94
N GLY A 100 6.55 -24.10 5.59
CA GLY A 100 6.39 -24.56 4.21
C GLY A 100 5.75 -23.52 3.28
N ASP A 101 4.85 -22.68 3.80
CA ASP A 101 4.22 -21.61 3.01
C ASP A 101 5.26 -20.59 2.56
N LEU A 102 6.21 -20.26 3.46
CA LEU A 102 7.28 -19.33 3.16
C LEU A 102 8.19 -19.88 2.05
N MET A 103 8.51 -21.18 2.06
CA MET A 103 9.31 -21.81 1.00
C MET A 103 8.58 -21.76 -0.35
N LEU A 104 7.28 -22.01 -0.38
CA LEU A 104 6.46 -21.94 -1.60
C LEU A 104 6.33 -20.51 -2.14
N ARG A 105 6.38 -19.50 -1.26
CA ARG A 105 6.28 -18.07 -1.60
C ARG A 105 7.63 -17.38 -1.76
N ALA A 106 8.75 -18.08 -1.53
CA ALA A 106 10.09 -17.49 -1.54
C ALA A 106 10.43 -16.79 -2.88
N GLY A 107 10.06 -17.38 -4.02
CA GLY A 107 10.29 -16.79 -5.35
C GLY A 107 9.55 -15.46 -5.54
N PRO A 108 8.21 -15.43 -5.41
CA PRO A 108 7.44 -14.19 -5.46
C PRO A 108 7.90 -13.13 -4.44
N LEU A 109 8.28 -13.54 -3.22
CA LEU A 109 8.77 -12.63 -2.19
C LEU A 109 10.10 -11.99 -2.59
N ALA A 110 11.03 -12.78 -3.13
CA ALA A 110 12.31 -12.28 -3.63
C ALA A 110 12.11 -11.28 -4.79
N ASP A 111 11.17 -11.55 -5.70
CA ASP A 111 10.85 -10.63 -6.79
C ASP A 111 10.27 -9.29 -6.28
N LEU A 112 9.35 -9.33 -5.31
CA LEU A 112 8.81 -8.12 -4.69
C LEU A 112 9.91 -7.31 -3.96
N LEU A 113 10.80 -7.97 -3.25
CA LEU A 113 11.94 -7.34 -2.59
C LEU A 113 12.87 -6.65 -3.60
N MET A 114 13.25 -7.34 -4.67
CA MET A 114 14.07 -6.78 -5.74
C MET A 114 13.39 -5.58 -6.43
N LYS A 115 12.07 -5.64 -6.66
CA LYS A 115 11.31 -4.52 -7.22
C LYS A 115 11.30 -3.34 -6.27
N SER A 116 11.11 -3.57 -4.98
CA SER A 116 11.18 -2.52 -3.95
C SER A 116 12.55 -1.87 -3.90
N GLU A 117 13.64 -2.63 -3.95
CA GLU A 117 15.01 -2.11 -3.96
C GLU A 117 15.27 -1.22 -5.19
N LYS A 118 14.90 -1.70 -6.38
CA LYS A 118 15.05 -0.95 -7.64
C LYS A 118 14.27 0.35 -7.64
N LEU A 119 13.06 0.33 -7.08
CA LEU A 119 12.23 1.50 -6.97
C LEU A 119 12.83 2.52 -6.01
N VAL A 120 13.22 2.11 -4.79
CA VAL A 120 13.90 2.97 -3.81
C VAL A 120 15.16 3.60 -4.40
N SER A 121 16.00 2.80 -5.04
CA SER A 121 17.23 3.29 -5.69
C SER A 121 16.94 4.30 -6.80
N SER A 122 15.84 4.11 -7.52
CA SER A 122 15.41 5.05 -8.55
C SER A 122 14.86 6.35 -7.96
N CYS A 123 14.13 6.29 -6.83
CA CYS A 123 13.69 7.47 -6.08
C CYS A 123 14.89 8.28 -5.64
N HIS A 124 15.83 7.66 -4.93
CA HIS A 124 17.03 8.33 -4.44
C HIS A 124 17.82 9.00 -5.56
N ARG A 125 17.99 8.30 -6.69
CA ARG A 125 18.66 8.86 -7.88
C ARG A 125 17.90 10.06 -8.46
N LEU A 126 16.57 10.02 -8.47
CA LEU A 126 15.75 11.14 -8.94
C LEU A 126 15.80 12.31 -7.98
N ASP A 127 15.71 12.09 -6.67
CA ASP A 127 15.84 13.14 -5.65
C ASP A 127 17.22 13.81 -5.68
N SER A 128 18.28 13.04 -5.88
CA SER A 128 19.63 13.59 -6.10
C SER A 128 19.71 14.42 -7.40
N LYS A 129 19.05 13.99 -8.48
CA LYS A 129 19.07 14.70 -9.79
C LYS A 129 18.20 15.96 -9.81
N LEU A 130 17.10 15.95 -9.07
CA LEU A 130 16.19 17.08 -8.94
C LEU A 130 16.70 18.14 -7.95
N GLY A 131 17.84 17.89 -7.29
CA GLY A 131 18.42 18.81 -6.30
C GLY A 131 17.66 18.84 -4.98
N ASN A 132 16.76 17.88 -4.75
CA ASN A 132 16.00 17.75 -3.50
C ASN A 132 16.86 17.20 -2.35
N LEU A 133 18.04 16.66 -2.67
CA LEU A 133 19.05 16.23 -1.71
C LEU A 133 20.35 16.97 -2.03
N LEU A 134 20.91 17.68 -1.05
CA LEU A 134 22.25 18.24 -1.17
C LEU A 134 23.25 17.10 -0.96
N SER A 135 24.11 16.88 -1.95
CA SER A 135 25.28 16.02 -1.78
C SER A 135 26.23 16.62 -0.74
N LYS A 136 27.09 15.80 -0.14
CA LYS A 136 28.12 16.28 0.80
C LYS A 136 28.93 17.44 0.21
N ASP A 137 29.30 17.34 -1.07
CA ASP A 137 30.05 18.41 -1.75
C ASP A 137 29.22 19.69 -1.92
N GLN A 138 27.92 19.57 -2.22
CA GLN A 138 27.02 20.72 -2.32
C GLN A 138 26.80 21.40 -0.96
N VAL A 139 26.68 20.62 0.11
CA VAL A 139 26.62 21.14 1.49
C VAL A 139 27.91 21.88 1.85
N MET A 140 29.07 21.33 1.51
CA MET A 140 30.37 21.95 1.78
C MET A 140 30.57 23.24 0.98
N GLN A 141 30.18 23.27 -0.30
CA GLN A 141 30.23 24.48 -1.11
C GLN A 141 29.29 25.57 -0.56
N PHE A 142 28.08 25.19 -0.15
CA PHE A 142 27.16 26.11 0.51
C PHE A 142 27.75 26.68 1.81
N ALA A 143 28.40 25.85 2.63
CA ALA A 143 29.06 26.27 3.86
C ALA A 143 30.16 27.30 3.62
N GLN A 144 31.00 27.06 2.60
CA GLN A 144 32.05 28.00 2.20
C GLN A 144 31.47 29.33 1.74
N LEU A 145 30.37 29.29 0.97
CA LEU A 145 29.70 30.49 0.48
C LEU A 145 29.08 31.31 1.64
N VAL A 146 28.57 30.64 2.68
CA VAL A 146 28.12 31.32 3.91
C VAL A 146 29.30 31.97 4.65
N VAL A 147 30.43 31.27 4.81
CA VAL A 147 31.64 31.84 5.44
C VAL A 147 32.15 33.06 4.67
N GLU A 148 32.17 32.98 3.34
CA GLU A 148 32.58 34.09 2.48
C GLU A 148 31.68 35.33 2.66
N ILE A 149 30.34 35.14 2.66
CA ILE A 149 29.40 36.24 2.91
C ILE A 149 29.65 36.88 4.28
N ILE A 150 29.87 36.07 5.32
CA ILE A 150 30.14 36.59 6.68
C ILE A 150 31.49 37.33 6.72
N SER A 151 32.51 36.83 6.01
CA SER A 151 33.83 37.47 5.96
C SER A 151 33.83 38.85 5.31
N ASN A 152 32.84 39.14 4.46
CA ASN A 152 32.69 40.47 3.87
C ASN A 152 32.11 41.51 4.85
N GLU A 153 31.50 41.06 5.95
CA GLU A 153 30.83 41.92 6.94
C GLU A 153 31.58 42.00 8.28
N ILE A 154 32.57 41.13 8.51
CA ILE A 154 33.32 41.02 9.77
C ILE A 154 34.82 41.04 9.49
N ASP A 155 35.52 42.03 10.03
CA ASP A 155 36.99 42.17 9.89
C ASP A 155 37.79 41.39 10.95
N ASP A 156 37.15 40.93 12.04
CA ASP A 156 37.84 40.19 13.10
C ASP A 156 38.10 38.73 12.71
N GLU A 157 39.35 38.46 12.33
CA GLU A 157 39.86 37.16 11.89
C GLU A 157 39.60 36.03 12.91
N LYS A 158 39.70 36.31 14.22
CA LYS A 158 39.45 35.28 15.26
C LYS A 158 37.98 34.90 15.35
N THR A 159 37.10 35.88 15.17
CA THR A 159 35.65 35.65 15.15
C THR A 159 35.27 34.84 13.89
N LEU A 160 35.87 35.15 12.74
CA LEU A 160 35.66 34.39 11.50
C LEU A 160 36.12 32.94 11.59
N ASP A 161 37.29 32.68 12.17
CA ASP A 161 37.78 31.31 12.39
C ASP A 161 36.82 30.51 13.28
N THR A 162 36.31 31.14 14.34
CA THR A 162 35.38 30.52 15.27
C THR A 162 34.05 30.18 14.60
N ILE A 163 33.50 31.12 13.83
CA ILE A 163 32.25 30.92 13.07
C ILE A 163 32.44 29.81 12.03
N SER A 164 33.54 29.83 11.29
CA SER A 164 33.85 28.82 10.27
C SER A 164 33.96 27.42 10.89
N ALA A 165 34.67 27.29 12.00
CA ALA A 165 34.79 26.03 12.73
C ALA A 165 33.43 25.52 13.23
N HIS A 166 32.56 26.41 13.74
CA HIS A 166 31.22 26.05 14.19
C HIS A 166 30.32 25.58 13.04
N ILE A 167 30.34 26.27 11.90
CA ILE A 167 29.58 25.89 10.70
C ILE A 167 30.05 24.51 10.21
N LEU A 168 31.36 24.32 10.05
CA LEU A 168 31.92 23.05 9.58
C LEU A 168 31.64 21.90 10.55
N LYS A 169 31.71 22.15 11.85
CA LYS A 169 31.37 21.14 12.87
C LYS A 169 29.90 20.75 12.81
N ALA A 170 28.99 21.73 12.71
CA ALA A 170 27.56 21.47 12.60
C ALA A 170 27.19 20.65 11.36
N LEU A 171 27.98 20.75 10.28
CA LEU A 171 27.81 19.99 9.05
C LEU A 171 28.49 18.62 9.06
N GLY A 172 29.57 18.46 9.83
CA GLY A 172 30.32 17.20 9.96
C GLY A 172 29.74 16.21 10.96
N GLU A 173 28.84 16.66 11.84
CA GLU A 173 28.06 15.82 12.76
C GLU A 173 26.71 15.33 12.17
N ILE A 174 26.49 15.51 10.85
CA ILE A 174 25.30 15.03 10.11
C ILE A 174 25.56 13.65 9.50
#